data_AF-A0A938P955-F1
#
_entry.id   AF-A0A938P955-F1
#
_cell.length_a   1.000
_cell.length_b   1.000
_cell.length_c   1.000
_cell.angle_alpha   90.00
_cell.angle_beta   90.00
_cell.angle_gamma   90.00
#
_symmetry.space_group_name_H-M   'P 1'
#
loop_
_entity.id
_entity.type
_entity.pdbx_description
1 polymer ?
#
loop_
_entity_poly.entity_id
_entity_poly.type
_entity_poly.pdbx_seq_one_letter_code
_entity_poly.pdbx_strand_id
1 'polypeptide(L)'
;MKAIEALHAEPATQVVLSDENSLWGADVYIEVTQDIPNATMATISGTFYSKVYEGPYRNVRKWIEDMKAFVSAKGKNMKKMYFFYTTCPKCAKKYGKNYVAILAHI
;
A
#
# COMPACT_ATOMS: atom_id res chain seq x y z
N MET A 1 15.94 5.58 -1.58
CA MET A 1 16.67 4.44 -2.18
C MET A 1 18.15 4.47 -1.86
N LYS A 2 18.96 5.45 -2.26
CA LYS A 2 20.43 5.49 -1.96
C LYS A 2 20.83 5.15 -0.51
N ALA A 3 20.10 5.66 0.49
CA ALA A 3 20.38 5.37 1.90
C ALA A 3 20.09 3.91 2.30
N ILE A 4 19.08 3.28 1.67
CA ILE A 4 18.74 1.86 1.85
C ILE A 4 19.81 1.00 1.17
N GLU A 5 20.17 1.35 -0.07
CA GLU A 5 21.19 0.66 -0.87
C GLU A 5 22.57 0.67 -0.19
N ALA A 6 22.96 1.82 0.38
CA ALA A 6 24.25 1.96 1.07
C ALA A 6 24.41 1.03 2.28
N LEU A 7 23.30 0.53 2.82
CA LEU A 7 23.27 -0.37 3.97
C LEU A 7 22.90 -1.81 3.58
N HIS A 8 22.66 -2.09 2.29
CA HIS A 8 22.13 -3.38 1.82
C HIS A 8 20.82 -3.77 2.55
N ALA A 9 19.97 -2.78 2.80
CA ALA A 9 18.74 -2.92 3.57
C ALA A 9 17.50 -3.23 2.70
N GLU A 10 17.69 -3.63 1.44
CA GLU A 10 16.61 -3.97 0.52
C GLU A 10 15.99 -5.35 0.83
N PRO A 11 14.65 -5.46 0.87
CA PRO A 11 13.98 -6.75 0.98
C PRO A 11 14.02 -7.52 -0.35
N ALA A 12 13.89 -8.85 -0.30
CA ALA A 12 13.85 -9.71 -1.48
C ALA A 12 12.64 -9.42 -2.40
N THR A 13 11.51 -9.05 -1.81
CA THR A 13 10.33 -8.54 -2.52
C THR A 13 10.03 -7.18 -1.93
N GLN A 14 10.15 -6.11 -2.72
CA GLN A 14 9.94 -4.76 -2.21
C GLN A 14 8.46 -4.42 -2.17
N VAL A 15 7.93 -4.23 -0.97
CA VAL A 15 6.60 -3.65 -0.77
C VAL A 15 6.72 -2.15 -0.55
N VAL A 16 5.83 -1.40 -1.20
CA VAL A 16 5.63 0.03 -0.97
C VAL A 16 4.17 0.28 -0.65
N LEU A 17 3.89 0.74 0.56
CA LEU A 17 2.52 1.04 0.99
C LEU A 17 2.28 2.54 0.95
N SER A 18 1.17 2.94 0.36
CA SER A 18 0.67 4.30 0.43
C SER A 18 -0.49 4.38 1.40
N ASP A 19 -0.44 5.35 2.30
CA ASP A 19 -1.55 5.79 3.13
C ASP A 19 -2.04 7.14 2.64
N GLU A 20 -3.16 7.13 1.92
CA GLU A 20 -3.81 8.31 1.34
C GLU A 20 -4.55 9.08 2.45
N ASN A 21 -3.78 9.71 3.34
CA ASN A 21 -4.27 10.31 4.59
C ASN A 21 -5.09 11.60 4.40
N SER A 22 -5.04 12.21 3.21
CA SER A 22 -5.79 13.44 2.90
C SER A 22 -6.01 13.62 1.39
N LEU A 23 -6.75 14.65 1.01
CA LEU A 23 -6.93 15.03 -0.41
C LEU A 23 -5.66 15.59 -1.06
N TRP A 24 -4.65 15.93 -0.27
CA TRP A 24 -3.47 16.68 -0.72
C TRP A 24 -2.15 16.03 -0.32
N GLY A 25 -2.19 14.86 0.30
CA GLY A 25 -1.02 14.21 0.85
C GLY A 25 -1.25 12.72 1.07
N ALA A 26 -0.14 11.99 0.99
CA ALA A 26 -0.08 10.58 1.31
C ALA A 26 1.25 10.29 1.98
N ASP A 27 1.25 9.40 2.96
CA ASP A 27 2.47 8.84 3.51
C ASP A 27 2.86 7.60 2.70
N VAL A 28 4.13 7.52 2.31
CA VAL A 28 4.66 6.38 1.55
C VAL A 28 5.65 5.63 2.43
N TYR A 29 5.31 4.39 2.74
CA TYR A 29 6.15 3.47 3.50
C TYR A 29 6.89 2.55 2.54
N ILE A 30 8.20 2.49 2.69
CA ILE A 30 9.08 1.62 1.91
C ILE A 30 9.60 0.55 2.84
N GLU A 31 9.39 -0.71 2.48
CA GLU A 31 9.92 -1.84 3.24
C GLU A 31 11.45 -1.85 3.23
N VAL A 32 12.03 -2.09 4.41
CA VAL A 32 13.46 -2.22 4.64
C VAL A 32 13.71 -3.37 5.61
N THR A 33 14.85 -4.04 5.46
CA THR A 33 15.22 -5.20 6.30
C THR A 33 15.86 -4.80 7.63
N GLN A 34 16.22 -3.53 7.79
CA GLN A 34 16.83 -2.95 8.99
C GLN A 34 16.59 -1.44 9.06
N ASP A 35 16.84 -0.85 10.23
CA ASP A 35 16.66 0.58 10.46
C ASP A 35 17.62 1.43 9.62
N ILE A 36 17.09 2.51 9.04
CA ILE A 36 17.85 3.45 8.22
C ILE A 36 18.13 4.71 9.05
N PRO A 37 19.40 5.03 9.35
CA PRO A 37 19.75 6.24 10.09
C PRO A 37 19.22 7.51 9.43
N ASN A 38 18.71 8.43 10.25
CA ASN A 38 18.14 9.71 9.83
C ASN A 38 16.90 9.62 8.94
N ALA A 39 16.30 8.43 8.80
CA ALA A 39 14.99 8.26 8.20
C ALA A 39 13.89 8.20 9.27
N THR A 40 12.67 8.58 8.90
CA THR A 40 11.50 8.34 9.74
C THR A 40 11.10 6.87 9.61
N MET A 41 11.35 6.10 10.67
CA MET A 41 11.01 4.68 10.72
C MET A 41 9.59 4.48 11.23
N ALA A 42 8.90 3.47 10.70
CA ALA A 42 7.57 3.07 11.14
C ALA A 42 7.43 1.55 11.10
N THR A 43 6.82 0.98 12.14
CA THR A 43 6.48 -0.45 12.20
C THR A 43 4.98 -0.60 11.97
N ILE A 44 4.61 -1.33 10.90
CA ILE A 44 3.21 -1.63 10.58
C ILE A 44 2.90 -3.04 11.09
N SER A 45 2.09 -3.12 12.14
CA SER A 45 1.66 -4.38 12.75
C SER A 45 0.16 -4.37 13.01
N GLY A 46 -0.42 -5.56 13.20
CA GLY A 46 -1.84 -5.75 13.47
C GLY A 46 -2.46 -6.80 12.57
N THR A 47 -3.79 -6.82 12.56
CA THR A 47 -4.57 -7.74 11.73
C THR A 47 -5.09 -6.99 10.52
N PHE A 48 -4.90 -7.58 9.34
CA PHE A 48 -5.28 -6.98 8.08
C PHE A 48 -6.20 -7.89 7.29
N TYR A 49 -7.22 -7.31 6.69
CA TYR A 49 -7.86 -7.91 5.53
C TYR A 49 -7.18 -7.40 4.26
N SER A 50 -6.98 -8.29 3.30
CA SER A 50 -6.40 -7.94 2.00
C SER A 50 -7.39 -8.25 0.88
N LYS A 51 -7.43 -7.38 -0.13
CA LYS A 51 -8.17 -7.63 -1.38
C LYS A 51 -7.43 -7.01 -2.55
N VAL A 52 -7.35 -7.76 -3.66
CA VAL A 52 -6.68 -7.32 -4.89
C VAL A 52 -7.73 -6.85 -5.89
N TYR A 53 -7.47 -5.69 -6.49
CA TYR A 53 -8.30 -5.09 -7.51
C TYR A 53 -7.50 -4.94 -8.79
N GLU A 54 -8.19 -5.00 -9.93
CA GLU A 54 -7.61 -4.74 -11.25
C GLU A 54 -8.38 -3.62 -11.94
N GLY A 55 -7.66 -2.69 -12.55
CA GLY A 55 -8.26 -1.67 -13.40
C GLY A 55 -7.58 -0.30 -13.33
N PRO A 56 -8.15 0.73 -13.99
CA PRO A 56 -7.58 2.07 -13.98
C PRO A 56 -7.72 2.74 -12.61
N TYR A 57 -6.74 3.56 -12.20
CA TYR A 57 -6.74 4.23 -10.88
C TYR A 57 -7.97 5.11 -10.61
N ARG A 58 -8.70 5.57 -11.64
CA ARG A 58 -9.99 6.25 -11.47
C ARG A 58 -11.02 5.42 -10.70
N ASN A 59 -10.83 4.10 -10.61
CA ASN A 59 -11.70 3.20 -9.86
C ASN A 59 -11.33 3.09 -8.37
N VAL A 60 -10.26 3.74 -7.89
CA VAL A 60 -9.82 3.67 -6.48
C VAL A 60 -10.96 3.97 -5.50
N ARG A 61 -11.79 4.98 -5.79
CA ARG A 61 -12.96 5.29 -4.95
C ARG A 61 -13.92 4.10 -4.80
N LYS A 62 -14.19 3.38 -5.90
CA LYS A 62 -15.06 2.19 -5.88
C LYS A 62 -14.43 1.06 -5.07
N TRP A 63 -13.12 0.88 -5.18
CA TRP A 63 -12.39 -0.14 -4.40
C TRP A 63 -12.37 0.18 -2.91
N ILE A 64 -12.27 1.46 -2.54
CA ILE A 64 -12.37 1.90 -1.14
C ILE A 64 -13.77 1.60 -0.58
N GLU A 65 -14.82 1.93 -1.33
CA GLU A 65 -16.21 1.67 -0.93
C GLU A 65 -16.48 0.15 -0.79
N ASP A 66 -16.00 -0.64 -1.75
CA ASP A 66 -16.09 -2.11 -1.70
C ASP A 66 -15.31 -2.71 -0.51
N MET A 67 -14.10 -2.23 -0.24
CA MET A 67 -13.32 -2.69 0.91
C MET A 67 -14.01 -2.33 2.23
N LYS A 68 -14.57 -1.12 2.37
CA LYS A 68 -15.35 -0.72 3.55
C LYS A 68 -16.56 -1.64 3.76
N ALA A 69 -17.31 -1.91 2.70
CA ALA A 69 -18.44 -2.84 2.74
C ALA A 69 -18.00 -4.25 3.13
N PHE A 70 -16.88 -4.73 2.58
CA PHE A 70 -16.31 -6.04 2.90
C PHE A 70 -15.94 -6.17 4.37
N VAL A 71 -15.24 -5.18 4.95
CA VAL A 71 -14.86 -5.18 6.36
C VAL A 71 -16.10 -5.14 7.27
N SER A 72 -17.08 -4.29 6.92
CA SER A 72 -18.33 -4.17 7.67
C SER A 72 -19.16 -5.46 7.64
N ALA A 73 -19.25 -6.13 6.48
CA ALA A 73 -19.93 -7.42 6.34
C ALA A 73 -19.29 -8.55 7.16
N LYS A 74 -18.02 -8.39 7.58
CA LYS A 74 -17.31 -9.30 8.50
C LYS A 74 -17.49 -8.93 9.98
N GLY A 75 -18.31 -7.92 10.28
CA GLY A 75 -18.55 -7.45 11.65
C GLY A 75 -17.31 -6.81 12.28
N LYS A 76 -16.42 -6.24 11.47
CA LYS A 76 -15.20 -5.56 11.92
C LYS A 76 -15.28 -4.07 11.60
N ASN A 77 -14.54 -3.27 12.36
CA ASN A 77 -14.36 -1.84 12.12
C ASN A 77 -13.00 -1.61 11.48
N MET A 78 -12.97 -0.87 10.38
CA MET A 78 -11.72 -0.53 9.71
C MET A 78 -11.08 0.68 10.39
N LYS A 79 -9.81 0.57 10.78
CA LYS A 79 -9.02 1.65 11.38
C LYS A 79 -8.30 2.47 10.33
N LYS A 80 -7.63 1.79 9.39
CA LYS A 80 -6.74 2.39 8.39
C LYS A 80 -6.70 1.55 7.13
N MET A 81 -6.36 2.15 6.00
CA MET A 81 -6.24 1.47 4.71
C MET A 81 -4.89 1.81 4.09
N TYR A 82 -4.18 0.78 3.63
CA TYR A 82 -2.94 0.92 2.86
C TYR A 82 -3.15 0.42 1.44
N PHE A 83 -2.51 1.09 0.49
CA PHE A 83 -2.54 0.73 -0.92
C PHE A 83 -1.16 0.27 -1.36
N PHE A 84 -1.10 -0.91 -1.95
CA PHE A 84 0.10 -1.42 -2.62
C PHE A 84 -0.12 -1.37 -4.13
N TYR A 85 0.51 -0.38 -4.76
CA TYR A 85 0.51 -0.23 -6.21
C TYR A 85 1.65 -1.07 -6.80
N THR A 86 1.30 -2.21 -7.38
CA THR A 86 2.30 -3.16 -7.92
C THR A 86 2.94 -2.69 -9.24
N THR A 87 2.34 -1.68 -9.90
CA THR A 87 2.82 -1.16 -11.18
C THR A 87 2.78 0.36 -11.21
N CYS A 88 3.70 0.96 -11.94
CA CYS A 88 3.69 2.38 -12.26
C CYS A 88 2.69 2.70 -13.39
N PRO A 89 2.21 3.94 -13.58
CA PRO A 89 1.28 4.28 -14.67
C PRO A 89 1.80 3.92 -16.08
N LYS A 90 3.11 4.05 -16.32
CA LYS A 90 3.74 3.63 -17.59
C LYS A 90 3.75 2.10 -17.74
N CYS A 91 3.99 1.39 -16.65
CA CYS A 91 4.02 -0.05 -16.54
C CYS A 91 2.63 -0.63 -16.83
N ALA A 92 1.61 -0.08 -16.18
CA ALA A 92 0.20 -0.41 -16.43
C ALA A 92 -0.18 -0.21 -17.91
N LYS A 93 0.24 0.90 -18.53
CA LYS A 93 0.02 1.14 -19.96
C LYS A 93 0.73 0.13 -20.86
N LYS A 94 1.96 -0.26 -20.54
CA LYS A 94 2.76 -1.21 -21.32
C LYS A 94 2.23 -2.64 -21.22
N TYR A 95 1.87 -3.08 -20.02
CA TYR A 95 1.50 -4.47 -19.75
C TYR A 95 -0.02 -4.71 -19.76
N GLY A 96 -0.83 -3.66 -19.83
CA GLY A 96 -2.29 -3.72 -19.87
C GLY A 96 -2.96 -4.14 -18.56
N LYS A 97 -2.18 -4.56 -17.56
CA LYS A 97 -2.64 -5.00 -16.25
C LYS A 97 -2.19 -4.02 -15.18
N ASN A 98 -3.08 -3.72 -14.24
CA ASN A 98 -2.80 -2.84 -13.11
C ASN A 98 -3.46 -3.40 -11.86
N TYR A 99 -2.66 -4.12 -11.08
CA TYR A 99 -3.11 -4.70 -9.81
C TYR A 99 -2.82 -3.73 -8.67
N VAL A 100 -3.84 -3.49 -7.85
CA VAL A 100 -3.74 -2.73 -6.61
C VAL A 100 -4.21 -3.63 -5.48
N ALA A 101 -3.32 -3.94 -4.54
CA ALA A 101 -3.70 -4.63 -3.32
C ALA A 101 -4.04 -3.60 -2.24
N ILE A 102 -5.22 -3.73 -1.64
CA ILE A 102 -5.64 -2.90 -0.52
C ILE A 102 -5.55 -3.73 0.75
N LEU A 103 -4.90 -3.18 1.78
CA LEU A 103 -4.81 -3.75 3.12
C LEU A 103 -5.63 -2.90 4.08
N ALA A 104 -6.71 -3.45 4.64
CA ALA A 104 -7.50 -2.79 5.67
C ALA A 104 -7.08 -3.27 7.05
N HIS A 105 -6.56 -2.38 7.88
CA HIS A 105 -6.28 -2.64 9.28
C HIS A 105 -7.60 -2.67 10.05
N ILE A 106 -7.85 -3.76 10.78
CA ILE A 106 -9.02 -3.94 11.65
C ILE A 106 -8.67 -3.90 13.14
#